data_AF-A0A1C0A754-F1
#
_entry.id   AF-A0A1C0A754-F1
#
_cell.length_a   1.000
_cell.length_b   1.000
_cell.length_c   1.000
_cell.angle_alpha   90.00
_cell.angle_beta   90.00
_cell.angle_gamma   90.00
#
_symmetry.space_group_name_H-M   'P 1'
#
loop_
_entity.id
_entity.type
_entity.pdbx_description
1 polymer ?
#
loop_
_entity_poly.entity_id
_entity_poly.type
_entity_poly.pdbx_seq_one_letter_code
_entity_poly.pdbx_strand_id
1 'polypeptide(L)'
;MIKSILDARTSKKNYILSGDQKYILEVESIAEDIIKDTQNILEKLKEEDHNKVNEIIEAVNSYNNAFINHTKSNGDRSVLEREVVKAGKDVEDKLRNLYRTQNEEMYQRISKI
;
A
#
# COMPACT_ATOMS: atom_id res chain seq x y z
N MET A 1 23.22 7.91 8.44
CA MET A 1 22.03 8.54 9.07
C MET A 1 21.38 9.63 8.21
N ILE A 2 21.95 10.85 8.03
CA ILE A 2 21.28 11.90 7.21
C ILE A 2 21.12 11.46 5.74
N LYS A 3 22.15 10.88 5.15
CA LYS A 3 22.07 10.30 3.80
C LYS A 3 21.00 9.19 3.75
N SER A 4 21.01 8.30 4.73
CA SER A 4 20.05 7.19 4.86
C SER A 4 18.60 7.68 4.86
N ILE A 5 18.25 8.72 5.64
CA ILE A 5 16.88 9.24 5.64
C ILE A 5 16.50 9.92 4.31
N LEU A 6 17.46 10.49 3.57
CA LEU A 6 17.21 11.02 2.22
C LEU A 6 16.98 9.89 1.21
N ASP A 7 17.69 8.77 1.36
CA ASP A 7 17.50 7.57 0.54
C ASP A 7 16.10 6.97 0.82
N ALA A 8 15.68 6.85 2.08
CA ALA A 8 14.32 6.44 2.44
C ALA A 8 13.25 7.36 1.84
N ARG A 9 13.46 8.68 1.85
CA ARG A 9 12.55 9.63 1.19
C ARG A 9 12.50 9.46 -0.33
N THR A 10 13.59 9.01 -0.94
CA THR A 10 13.67 8.75 -2.38
C THR A 10 12.90 7.48 -2.72
N SER A 11 13.13 6.37 -1.99
CA SER A 11 12.36 5.14 -2.15
C SER A 11 10.87 5.37 -1.89
N LYS A 12 10.50 6.19 -0.89
CA LYS A 12 9.11 6.63 -0.67
C LYS A 12 8.49 7.26 -1.93
N LYS A 13 9.20 8.20 -2.57
CA LYS A 13 8.71 8.85 -3.80
C LYS A 13 8.57 7.84 -4.94
N ASN A 14 9.53 6.93 -5.08
CA ASN A 14 9.49 5.89 -6.09
C ASN A 14 8.29 4.93 -5.89
N TYR A 15 7.98 4.58 -4.64
CA TYR A 15 6.76 3.84 -4.32
C TYR A 15 5.50 4.61 -4.75
N ILE A 16 5.39 5.89 -4.41
CA ILE A 16 4.23 6.72 -4.78
C ILE A 16 4.06 6.78 -6.31
N LEU A 17 5.15 6.83 -7.07
CA LEU A 17 5.12 6.93 -8.53
C LEU A 17 4.82 5.59 -9.23
N SER A 18 5.34 4.48 -8.70
CA SER A 18 5.29 3.18 -9.38
C SER A 18 4.30 2.17 -8.78
N GLY A 19 3.95 2.34 -7.50
CA GLY A 19 3.22 1.34 -6.71
C GLY A 19 4.02 0.06 -6.38
N ASP A 20 5.30 -0.01 -6.78
CA ASP A 20 6.12 -1.22 -6.64
C ASP A 20 6.51 -1.46 -5.17
N GLN A 21 6.08 -2.60 -4.63
CA GLN A 21 6.28 -2.97 -3.23
C GLN A 21 7.76 -3.05 -2.82
N LYS A 22 8.70 -3.24 -3.76
CA LYS A 22 10.13 -3.24 -3.42
C LYS A 22 10.56 -1.95 -2.72
N TYR A 23 9.95 -0.83 -3.08
CA TYR A 23 10.25 0.47 -2.48
C TYR A 23 9.69 0.61 -1.07
N ILE A 24 8.70 -0.21 -0.69
CA ILE A 24 8.25 -0.32 0.71
C ILE A 24 9.34 -0.99 1.53
N LEU A 25 9.82 -2.15 1.06
CA LEU A 25 10.87 -2.93 1.71
C LEU A 25 12.17 -2.13 1.84
N GLU A 26 12.52 -1.32 0.84
CA GLU A 26 13.68 -0.42 0.91
C GLU A 26 13.54 0.62 2.02
N VAL A 27 12.35 1.23 2.20
CA VAL A 27 12.14 2.22 3.27
C VAL A 27 12.21 1.56 4.65
N GLU A 28 11.63 0.36 4.79
CA GLU A 28 11.68 -0.41 6.04
C GLU A 28 13.13 -0.79 6.39
N SER A 29 13.87 -1.36 5.44
CA SER A 29 15.28 -1.73 5.64
C SER A 29 16.15 -0.53 6.04
N ILE A 30 15.96 0.63 5.39
CA ILE A 30 16.72 1.84 5.73
C ILE A 30 16.35 2.34 7.14
N ALA A 31 15.09 2.26 7.54
CA ALA A 31 14.66 2.64 8.88
C ALA A 31 15.30 1.74 9.96
N GLU A 32 15.31 0.43 9.73
CA GLU A 32 15.97 -0.55 10.61
C GLU A 32 17.47 -0.28 10.74
N ASP A 33 18.16 -0.01 9.64
CA ASP A 33 19.59 0.32 9.64
C ASP A 33 19.88 1.59 10.45
N ILE A 34 19.06 2.64 10.30
CA ILE A 34 19.20 3.87 11.08
C ILE A 34 19.01 3.59 12.57
N ILE A 35 18.01 2.80 12.96
CA ILE A 35 17.75 2.46 14.36
C ILE A 35 18.94 1.68 14.93
N LYS A 36 19.45 0.68 14.19
CA LYS A 36 20.60 -0.12 14.60
C LYS A 36 21.86 0.73 14.77
N ASP A 37 22.15 1.61 13.81
CA ASP A 37 23.28 2.55 13.91
C ASP A 37 23.14 3.47 15.13
N THR A 38 21.91 3.94 15.38
CA THR A 38 21.59 4.83 16.49
C THR A 38 21.74 4.12 17.85
N GLN A 39 21.34 2.86 17.95
CA GLN A 39 21.56 2.01 19.14
C GLN A 39 23.05 1.73 19.39
N ASN A 40 23.83 1.44 18.34
CA ASN A 40 25.27 1.25 18.46
C ASN A 40 26.00 2.53 18.95
N ILE A 41 25.44 3.70 18.67
CA ILE A 41 25.93 4.99 19.17
C ILE A 41 25.53 5.17 20.65
N LEU A 42 24.32 4.75 21.05
CA LEU A 42 23.85 4.80 22.44
C LEU A 42 24.83 4.12 23.41
N GLU A 43 25.32 2.94 23.03
CA GLU A 43 26.27 2.14 23.83
C GLU A 43 27.59 2.88 24.13
N LYS A 44 27.92 3.89 23.32
CA LYS A 44 29.18 4.66 23.40
C LYS A 44 28.97 6.05 23.99
N LEU A 45 27.74 6.45 24.25
CA LEU A 45 27.38 7.77 24.75
C LEU A 45 27.15 7.77 26.27
N LYS A 46 27.35 8.94 26.86
CA LYS A 46 27.00 9.19 28.26
C LYS A 46 25.48 9.19 28.42
N GLU A 47 25.03 8.84 29.62
CA GLU A 47 23.60 8.74 29.98
C GLU A 47 22.82 10.03 29.70
N GLU A 48 23.48 11.20 29.84
CA GLU A 48 22.91 12.52 29.54
C GLU A 48 22.51 12.73 28.06
N ASP A 49 23.10 11.97 27.13
CA ASP A 49 22.78 12.02 25.70
C ASP A 49 21.79 10.92 25.26
N HIS A 50 21.43 9.99 26.14
CA HIS A 50 20.54 8.86 25.82
C HIS A 50 19.15 9.33 25.40
N ASN A 51 18.64 10.41 26.01
CA ASN A 51 17.34 10.98 25.64
C ASN A 51 17.31 11.45 24.18
N LYS A 52 18.37 12.12 23.71
CA LYS A 52 18.46 12.59 22.31
C LYS A 52 18.50 11.43 21.32
N VAL A 53 19.15 10.33 21.71
CA VAL A 53 19.23 9.12 20.90
C VAL A 53 17.86 8.43 20.83
N ASN A 54 17.14 8.35 21.94
CA ASN A 54 15.79 7.81 21.98
C ASN A 54 14.82 8.65 21.14
N GLU A 55 14.91 9.98 21.19
CA GLU A 55 14.12 10.88 20.33
C GLU A 55 14.35 10.61 18.83
N ILE A 56 15.58 10.30 18.41
CA ILE A 56 15.90 9.94 17.03
C ILE A 56 15.24 8.61 16.66
N ILE A 57 15.32 7.59 17.51
CA ILE A 57 14.70 6.28 17.29
C ILE A 57 13.17 6.44 17.18
N GLU A 58 12.55 7.20 18.08
CA GLU A 58 11.12 7.48 18.06
C GLU A 58 10.70 8.21 16.78
N ALA A 59 11.46 9.20 16.33
CA ALA A 59 11.19 9.93 15.10
C ALA A 59 11.26 9.03 13.86
N VAL A 60 12.25 8.13 13.79
CA VAL A 60 12.40 7.16 12.69
C VAL A 60 11.26 6.15 12.69
N ASN A 61 10.88 5.62 13.85
CA ASN A 61 9.73 4.72 13.99
C ASN A 61 8.42 5.40 13.59
N SER A 62 8.20 6.63 14.03
CA SER A 62 7.03 7.43 13.66
C SER A 62 6.96 7.65 12.15
N TYR A 63 8.08 7.99 11.51
CA TYR A 63 8.17 8.11 10.05
C TYR A 63 7.83 6.82 9.32
N ASN A 64 8.42 5.69 9.74
CA ASN A 64 8.18 4.40 9.10
C ASN A 64 6.71 3.95 9.26
N ASN A 65 6.16 4.08 10.46
CA ASN A 65 4.75 3.75 10.73
C ASN A 65 3.79 4.61 9.91
N ALA A 66 4.04 5.92 9.80
CA ALA A 66 3.24 6.81 8.97
C ALA A 66 3.29 6.40 7.48
N PHE A 67 4.46 5.97 7.00
CA PHE A 67 4.59 5.48 5.64
C PHE A 67 3.86 4.15 5.43
N ILE A 68 4.02 3.16 6.32
CA ILE A 68 3.30 1.87 6.25
C ILE A 68 1.78 2.08 6.28
N ASN A 69 1.29 3.00 7.10
CA ASN A 69 -0.14 3.31 7.13
C ASN A 69 -0.63 3.89 5.80
N HIS A 70 0.19 4.74 5.17
CA HIS A 70 -0.09 5.27 3.83
C HIS A 70 -0.07 4.16 2.75
N THR A 71 0.88 3.23 2.80
CA THR A 71 0.93 2.10 1.84
C THR A 71 -0.27 1.17 2.00
N LYS A 72 -0.69 0.87 3.23
CA LYS A 72 -1.91 0.08 3.52
C LYS A 72 -3.16 0.74 2.96
N SER A 73 -3.33 2.05 3.23
CA SER A 73 -4.48 2.82 2.73
C SER A 73 -4.55 2.85 1.19
N ASN A 74 -3.41 2.94 0.51
CA ASN A 74 -3.35 2.84 -0.94
C ASN A 74 -3.58 1.42 -1.47
N GLY A 75 -3.07 0.41 -0.77
CA GLY A 75 -3.33 -1.00 -1.07
C GLY A 75 -4.83 -1.32 -1.02
N ASP A 76 -5.49 -0.91 0.06
CA ASP A 76 -6.92 -1.11 0.29
C ASP A 76 -7.76 -0.41 -0.78
N ARG A 77 -7.38 0.81 -1.17
CA ARG A 77 -8.01 1.52 -2.28
C ARG A 77 -7.93 0.75 -3.60
N SER A 78 -6.76 0.18 -3.92
CA SER A 78 -6.60 -0.64 -5.14
C SER A 78 -7.44 -1.92 -5.12
N VAL A 79 -7.65 -2.51 -3.92
CA VAL A 79 -8.49 -3.69 -3.73
C VAL A 79 -9.96 -3.32 -3.96
N LEU A 80 -10.43 -2.24 -3.34
CA LEU A 80 -11.79 -1.73 -3.48
C LEU A 80 -12.10 -1.36 -4.94
N GLU A 81 -11.18 -0.71 -5.65
CA GLU A 81 -11.34 -0.39 -7.07
C GLU A 81 -11.46 -1.67 -7.93
N ARG A 82 -10.66 -2.71 -7.65
CA ARG A 82 -10.79 -4.03 -8.32
C ARG A 82 -12.12 -4.71 -8.02
N GLU A 83 -12.61 -4.63 -6.79
CA GLU A 83 -13.89 -5.19 -6.39
C GLU A 83 -15.07 -4.50 -7.07
N VAL A 84 -15.04 -3.17 -7.20
CA VAL A 84 -16.04 -2.40 -7.95
C VAL A 84 -16.04 -2.78 -9.43
N VAL A 85 -14.86 -2.92 -10.06
CA VAL A 85 -14.76 -3.36 -11.45
C VAL A 85 -15.28 -4.79 -11.64
N LYS A 86 -14.96 -5.70 -10.70
CA LYS A 86 -15.48 -7.07 -10.73
C LYS A 86 -17.01 -7.10 -10.58
N ALA A 87 -17.54 -6.34 -9.62
CA ALA A 87 -18.98 -6.22 -9.40
C ALA A 87 -19.70 -5.64 -10.64
N GLY A 88 -19.10 -4.65 -11.32
CA GLY A 88 -19.64 -4.11 -12.57
C GLY A 88 -19.72 -5.14 -13.69
N LYS A 89 -18.69 -5.98 -13.86
CA LYS A 89 -18.68 -7.06 -14.85
C LYS A 89 -19.74 -8.13 -14.56
N ASP A 90 -19.89 -8.51 -13.29
CA ASP A 90 -20.92 -9.48 -12.88
C ASP A 90 -22.34 -8.99 -13.19
N VAL A 91 -22.59 -7.68 -13.03
CA VAL A 91 -23.87 -7.06 -13.40
C VAL A 91 -24.08 -7.10 -14.91
N GLU A 92 -23.06 -6.77 -15.69
CA GLU A 92 -23.13 -6.79 -17.16
C GLU A 92 -23.44 -8.20 -17.69
N ASP A 93 -22.76 -9.23 -17.16
CA ASP A 93 -22.98 -10.62 -17.56
C ASP A 93 -24.40 -11.10 -17.22
N LYS A 94 -24.92 -10.73 -16.05
CA LYS A 94 -26.31 -11.05 -15.66
C LYS A 94 -27.32 -10.37 -16.56
N LEU A 95 -27.10 -9.10 -16.92
CA LEU A 95 -27.97 -8.38 -17.85
C LEU A 95 -27.92 -8.99 -19.26
N ARG A 96 -26.73 -9.33 -19.76
CA ARG A 96 -26.57 -10.00 -21.07
C ARG A 96 -27.32 -11.33 -21.10
N ASN A 97 -27.22 -12.13 -20.04
CA ASN A 97 -27.95 -13.38 -19.92
C ASN A 97 -29.47 -13.16 -19.88
N LEU A 98 -29.95 -12.16 -19.12
CA LEU A 98 -31.37 -11.81 -19.08
C LEU A 98 -31.91 -11.41 -20.47
N TYR A 99 -31.18 -10.56 -21.20
CA TYR A 99 -31.56 -10.18 -22.57
C TYR A 99 -31.58 -11.37 -23.53
N ARG A 100 -30.64 -12.31 -23.38
CA ARG A 100 -30.63 -13.53 -24.20
C ARG A 100 -31.84 -14.41 -23.93
N THR A 101 -32.17 -14.64 -22.65
CA THR A 101 -33.34 -15.41 -22.25
C THR A 101 -34.64 -14.75 -22.70
N GLN A 102 -34.78 -13.44 -22.54
CA GLN A 102 -35.98 -12.71 -23.01
C GLN A 102 -36.16 -12.81 -24.52
N ASN A 103 -35.09 -12.71 -25.30
CA ASN A 103 -35.16 -12.87 -26.75
C ASN A 103 -35.53 -14.31 -27.14
N GLU A 104 -34.93 -15.32 -26.51
CA GLU A 104 -35.26 -16.73 -26.74
C GLU A 104 -36.73 -17.05 -26.42
N GLU A 105 -37.26 -16.53 -25.31
CA GLU A 105 -38.68 -16.65 -24.94
C GLU A 105 -39.61 -15.95 -25.95
N MET A 106 -39.21 -14.78 -26.46
CA MET A 106 -39.98 -14.06 -27.48
C MET A 106 -40.08 -14.86 -28.78
N TYR A 107 -38.98 -15.43 -29.26
CA TYR A 107 -38.99 -16.28 -30.46
C TYR A 107 -39.84 -17.55 -30.27
N GLN A 108 -39.81 -18.18 -29.09
CA GLN A 108 -40.66 -19.35 -28.80
C GLN A 108 -42.15 -19.02 -28.73
N ARG A 109 -42.53 -17.80 -28.33
CA ARG A 109 -43.93 -17.37 -28.34
C ARG A 109 -44.44 -17.09 -29.75
N ILE A 110 -43.62 -16.52 -30.62
CA ILE A 110 -43.99 -16.24 -32.02
C ILE A 110 -44.09 -17.53 -32.83
N SER A 111 -43.22 -18.53 -32.59
CA SER A 111 -43.27 -19.81 -33.34
C SER A 111 -44.41 -20.76 -32.92
N LYS A 112 -45.18 -20.42 -31.88
CA LYS A 112 -46.33 -21.22 -31.39
C LYS A 112 -47.68 -20.68 -31.85
N ILE A 113 -47.69 -19.60 -32.63
CA ILE A 113 -48.86 -19.01 -33.31
C ILE A 113 -48.77 -19.38 -34.78
#